data_AF-S9U307-F1
#
_entry.id   AF-S9U307-F1
#
_cell.length_a   1.000
_cell.length_b   1.000
_cell.length_c   1.000
_cell.angle_alpha   90.00
_cell.angle_beta   90.00
_cell.angle_gamma   90.00
#
_symmetry.space_group_name_H-M   'P 1'
#
loop_
_entity.id
_entity.type
_entity.pdbx_description
1 polymer ?
#
loop_
_entity_poly.entity_id
_entity_poly.type
_entity_poly.pdbx_seq_one_letter_code
_entity_poly.pdbx_strand_id
1 'polypeptide(L)'
;MKKFVSTVLVSAAVLIVSSVTAFGNEETLSKAGSLSGGWSEERGYYINASSNFAALSSSEPDDHKATKKYRQAGGSNVETKLIGETWWKGMRHYTRARFEYIWPLSGYLGDTDRVWGSDKTTAETDYLIADLTTAHTYWGNE
;
A
#
# COMPACT_ATOMS: atom_id res chain seq x y z
N MET A 1 61.42 35.34 45.81
CA MET A 1 62.44 34.35 45.42
C MET A 1 61.77 32.98 45.29
N LYS A 2 62.04 32.28 44.18
CA LYS A 2 61.99 30.82 43.95
C LYS A 2 60.71 30.01 44.32
N LYS A 3 59.89 29.82 43.28
CA LYS A 3 59.20 28.61 42.76
C LYS A 3 59.01 27.42 43.71
N PHE A 4 57.77 26.90 43.75
CA PHE A 4 57.52 25.46 43.58
C PHE A 4 56.27 25.26 42.71
N VAL A 5 56.46 24.49 41.64
CA VAL A 5 55.44 24.05 40.69
C VAL A 5 55.03 22.65 41.13
N SER A 6 53.74 22.40 41.35
CA SER A 6 53.18 21.05 41.49
C SER A 6 52.07 20.87 40.47
N THR A 7 52.41 20.13 39.43
CA THR A 7 51.51 19.60 38.41
C THR A 7 50.55 18.59 39.06
N VAL A 8 49.25 18.75 38.86
CA VAL A 8 48.25 17.71 39.17
C VAL A 8 47.49 17.38 37.89
N LEU A 9 47.35 16.07 37.67
CA LEU A 9 46.91 15.41 36.45
C LEU A 9 45.51 15.79 35.98
N VAL A 10 45.40 15.82 34.65
CA VAL A 10 44.20 15.88 33.82
C VAL A 10 43.36 14.60 33.98
N SER A 11 42.06 14.75 34.12
CA SER A 11 41.07 13.74 33.69
C SER A 11 39.78 14.45 33.30
N ALA A 12 39.69 14.84 32.03
CA ALA A 12 38.46 15.32 31.42
C ALA A 12 37.69 14.12 30.88
N ALA A 13 36.54 13.81 31.51
CA ALA A 13 35.59 12.86 30.98
C ALA A 13 34.90 13.48 29.74
N VAL A 14 35.12 12.87 28.58
CA VAL A 14 34.42 13.23 27.33
C VAL A 14 33.07 12.52 27.34
N LEU A 15 31.98 13.27 27.54
CA LEU A 15 30.62 12.80 27.27
C LEU A 15 30.36 12.89 25.77
N ILE A 16 30.39 11.74 25.09
CA ILE A 16 29.97 11.63 23.69
C ILE A 16 28.44 11.59 23.68
N VAL A 17 27.80 12.72 23.41
CA VAL A 17 26.37 12.74 23.05
C VAL A 17 26.29 12.30 21.59
N SER A 18 26.04 11.02 21.36
CA SER A 18 25.66 10.52 20.03
C SER A 18 24.23 10.96 19.74
N SER A 19 24.09 11.93 18.84
CA SER A 19 22.81 12.36 18.28
C SER A 19 22.14 11.18 17.56
N VAL A 20 21.10 10.60 18.16
CA VAL A 20 20.17 9.73 17.44
C VAL A 20 19.28 10.62 16.59
N THR A 21 19.73 10.93 15.38
CA THR A 21 18.80 11.27 14.28
C THR A 21 18.28 9.95 13.75
N ALA A 22 17.18 9.46 14.31
CA ALA A 22 16.40 8.40 13.68
C ALA A 22 15.69 9.02 12.46
N PHE A 23 16.37 9.01 11.32
CA PHE A 23 15.71 9.07 10.02
C PHE A 23 15.50 7.64 9.53
N GLY A 24 14.29 7.36 9.06
CA GLY A 24 14.09 6.35 8.02
C GLY A 24 13.13 5.22 8.38
N ASN A 25 11.84 5.47 8.17
CA ASN A 25 11.04 4.63 7.28
C ASN A 25 9.89 5.44 6.64
N GLU A 26 10.24 6.51 5.92
CA GLU A 26 9.37 7.00 4.84
C GLU A 26 9.79 6.28 3.55
N GLU A 27 9.63 4.96 3.52
CA GLU A 27 9.68 4.15 2.30
C GLU A 27 8.61 3.06 2.38
N THR A 28 7.37 3.43 2.04
CA THR A 28 6.44 2.59 1.25
C THR A 28 5.30 3.46 0.67
N LEU A 29 5.58 4.68 0.22
CA LEU A 29 4.59 5.49 -0.51
C LEU A 29 5.11 5.96 -1.88
N SER A 30 6.11 5.28 -2.44
CA SER A 30 6.63 5.55 -3.79
C SER A 30 6.22 4.48 -4.83
N LYS A 31 5.43 3.47 -4.43
CA LYS A 31 4.86 2.47 -5.37
C LYS A 31 3.34 2.36 -5.32
N ALA A 32 2.67 3.27 -4.62
CA ALA A 32 1.28 3.61 -4.89
C ALA A 32 1.24 4.73 -5.94
N GLY A 33 1.67 4.44 -7.18
CA GLY A 33 1.24 5.22 -8.34
C GLY A 33 -0.23 5.58 -8.18
N SER A 34 -0.52 6.86 -8.32
CA SER A 34 -1.74 7.56 -7.92
C SER A 34 -2.95 6.62 -7.93
N LEU A 35 -3.34 6.15 -6.75
CA LEU A 35 -4.58 5.39 -6.58
C LEU A 35 -5.69 6.41 -6.58
N SER A 36 -6.39 6.56 -7.70
CA SER A 36 -7.49 7.53 -7.81
C SER A 36 -8.72 7.08 -7.01
N GLY A 37 -8.96 5.76 -6.94
CA GLY A 37 -10.02 5.19 -6.09
C GLY A 37 -10.03 3.67 -6.08
N GLY A 38 -11.10 3.09 -5.56
CA GLY A 38 -11.25 1.65 -5.47
C GLY A 38 -12.51 1.16 -4.77
N TRP A 39 -12.55 -0.13 -4.51
CA TRP A 39 -13.54 -0.79 -3.66
C TRP A 39 -12.84 -1.58 -2.57
N SER A 40 -13.46 -1.64 -1.39
CA SER A 40 -13.01 -2.47 -0.28
C SER A 40 -14.19 -3.16 0.38
N GLU A 41 -13.97 -4.31 0.98
CA GLU A 41 -15.02 -4.97 1.77
C GLU A 41 -15.46 -4.17 3.00
N GLU A 42 -14.54 -3.42 3.61
CA GLU A 42 -14.85 -2.63 4.82
C GLU A 42 -15.69 -1.39 4.49
N ARG A 43 -15.39 -0.70 3.39
CA ARG A 43 -15.93 0.65 3.11
C ARG A 43 -16.76 0.74 1.84
N GLY A 44 -16.86 -0.33 1.05
CA GLY A 44 -17.44 -0.28 -0.28
C GLY A 44 -16.59 0.56 -1.24
N TYR A 45 -17.23 1.24 -2.18
CA TYR A 45 -16.56 2.13 -3.14
C TYR A 45 -16.06 3.40 -2.48
N TYR A 46 -14.84 3.80 -2.81
CA TYR A 46 -14.21 5.02 -2.30
C TYR A 46 -13.33 5.67 -3.37
N ILE A 47 -13.08 6.96 -3.18
CA ILE A 47 -12.21 7.78 -4.02
C ILE A 47 -11.19 8.43 -3.10
N ASN A 48 -9.92 8.46 -3.51
CA ASN A 48 -8.89 9.14 -2.74
C ASN A 48 -8.89 10.63 -3.10
N ALA A 49 -9.30 11.47 -2.16
CA ALA A 49 -9.08 12.91 -2.27
C ALA A 49 -7.57 13.18 -2.05
N SER A 50 -6.79 13.28 -3.13
CA SER A 50 -5.37 13.62 -3.03
C SER A 50 -5.22 15.02 -2.45
N SER A 51 -4.72 15.08 -1.21
CA SER A 51 -4.35 16.33 -0.56
C SER A 51 -3.01 16.79 -1.14
N ASN A 52 -3.03 17.95 -1.82
CA ASN A 52 -1.89 18.73 -2.34
C ASN A 52 -1.31 18.31 -3.71
N PHE A 53 -1.52 19.21 -4.69
CA PHE A 53 -0.68 19.45 -5.88
C PHE A 53 -0.51 18.36 -6.97
N ALA A 54 -1.36 17.33 -7.03
CA ALA A 54 -1.51 16.50 -8.23
C ALA A 54 -2.90 16.69 -8.87
N ALA A 55 -3.22 17.94 -9.23
CA ALA A 55 -4.41 18.29 -9.99
C ALA A 55 -4.18 18.10 -11.50
N LEU A 56 -3.91 16.87 -11.93
CA LEU A 56 -4.00 16.45 -13.33
C LEU A 56 -4.54 15.01 -13.34
N SER A 57 -5.85 14.89 -13.58
CA SER A 57 -6.57 13.63 -13.85
C SER A 57 -7.04 12.77 -12.66
N SER A 58 -7.74 13.35 -11.68
CA SER A 58 -8.76 12.57 -10.94
C SER A 58 -10.04 12.49 -11.78
N SER A 59 -9.93 12.04 -13.03
CA SER A 59 -11.12 11.54 -13.72
C SER A 59 -11.54 10.25 -13.01
N GLU A 60 -12.83 10.05 -12.80
CA GLU A 60 -13.37 8.75 -12.40
C GLU A 60 -13.52 7.89 -13.66
N PRO A 61 -13.36 6.56 -13.57
CA PRO A 61 -13.68 5.66 -14.67
C PRO A 61 -15.19 5.73 -14.95
N ASP A 62 -15.58 5.32 -16.15
CA ASP A 62 -17.00 5.21 -16.51
C ASP A 62 -17.73 4.22 -15.60
N ASP A 63 -17.04 3.15 -15.18
CA ASP A 63 -17.54 2.14 -14.26
C ASP A 63 -16.37 1.39 -13.60
N HIS A 64 -16.56 0.97 -12.35
CA HIS A 64 -15.64 0.08 -11.64
C HIS A 64 -16.45 -0.96 -10.88
N LYS A 65 -16.08 -2.24 -11.05
CA LYS A 65 -16.75 -3.36 -10.40
C LYS A 65 -15.76 -4.24 -9.66
N ALA A 66 -16.11 -4.56 -8.42
CA ALA A 66 -15.46 -5.58 -7.62
C ALA A 66 -16.39 -6.79 -7.45
N THR A 67 -15.92 -7.96 -7.82
CA THR A 67 -16.66 -9.22 -7.69
C THR A 67 -15.82 -10.25 -6.94
N LYS A 68 -16.44 -10.93 -5.96
CA LYS A 68 -15.86 -12.10 -5.31
C LYS A 68 -16.50 -13.37 -5.83
N LYS A 69 -15.67 -14.35 -6.18
CA LYS A 69 -16.09 -15.71 -6.51
C LYS A 69 -15.60 -16.66 -5.43
N TYR A 70 -16.45 -17.60 -5.04
CA TYR A 70 -16.12 -18.61 -4.05
C TYR A 70 -16.12 -19.99 -4.71
N ARG A 71 -15.17 -20.84 -4.35
CA ARG A 71 -15.18 -22.25 -4.71
C ARG A 71 -14.84 -23.10 -3.50
N GLN A 72 -15.42 -24.29 -3.41
CA GLN A 72 -15.11 -25.23 -2.35
C GLN A 72 -13.84 -26.00 -2.71
N ALA A 73 -12.83 -25.93 -1.84
CA ALA A 73 -11.51 -26.49 -2.08
C ALA A 73 -11.24 -27.69 -1.15
N GLY A 74 -12.08 -28.72 -1.26
CA GLY A 74 -11.98 -29.96 -0.48
C GLY A 74 -12.24 -29.78 1.03
N GLY A 75 -13.08 -30.63 1.60
CA GLY A 75 -13.44 -30.52 3.03
C GLY A 75 -14.20 -29.23 3.35
N SER A 76 -13.79 -28.53 4.41
CA SER A 76 -14.43 -27.30 4.92
C SER A 76 -13.79 -26.00 4.40
N ASN A 77 -12.78 -26.08 3.53
CA ASN A 77 -12.08 -24.90 3.04
C ASN A 77 -12.85 -24.24 1.88
N VAL A 78 -13.04 -22.92 1.96
CA VAL A 78 -13.61 -22.10 0.89
C VAL A 78 -12.52 -21.20 0.33
N GLU A 79 -12.21 -21.37 -0.94
CA GLU A 79 -11.30 -20.48 -1.63
C GLU A 79 -12.09 -19.33 -2.26
N THR A 80 -11.53 -18.13 -2.13
CA THR A 80 -12.09 -16.90 -2.68
C THR A 80 -11.17 -16.38 -3.77
N LYS A 81 -11.77 -15.85 -4.83
CA LYS A 81 -11.11 -15.15 -5.93
C LYS A 81 -11.71 -13.76 -6.05
N LEU A 82 -10.86 -12.74 -6.13
CA LEU A 82 -11.27 -11.36 -6.33
C LEU A 82 -11.06 -10.97 -7.78
N ILE A 83 -12.06 -10.30 -8.35
CA ILE A 83 -12.07 -9.79 -9.72
C ILE A 83 -12.38 -8.31 -9.65
N GLY A 84 -11.44 -7.48 -10.08
CA GLY A 84 -11.64 -6.06 -10.33
C GLY A 84 -11.78 -5.80 -11.82
N GLU A 85 -12.79 -5.06 -12.22
CA GLU A 85 -12.98 -4.59 -13.59
C GLU A 85 -13.15 -3.07 -13.59
N THR A 86 -12.41 -2.37 -14.45
CA THR A 86 -12.55 -0.93 -14.64
C THR A 86 -12.82 -0.66 -16.12
N TRP A 87 -13.79 0.20 -16.41
CA TRP A 87 -14.11 0.69 -17.73
C TRP A 87 -13.78 2.16 -17.83
N TRP A 88 -12.96 2.51 -18.82
CA TRP A 88 -12.53 3.89 -19.04
C TRP A 88 -12.24 4.13 -20.52
N LYS A 89 -13.26 4.54 -21.26
CA LYS A 89 -13.17 4.69 -22.71
C LYS A 89 -12.18 5.78 -23.10
N GLY A 90 -11.27 5.44 -24.00
CA GLY A 90 -10.28 6.38 -24.53
C GLY A 90 -9.18 6.78 -23.53
N MET A 91 -9.14 6.19 -22.34
CA MET A 91 -8.13 6.50 -21.33
C MET A 91 -7.29 5.28 -20.97
N ARG A 92 -5.97 5.45 -20.95
CA ARG A 92 -5.06 4.46 -20.40
C ARG A 92 -5.16 4.46 -18.88
N HIS A 93 -5.44 3.31 -18.29
CA HIS A 93 -5.65 3.17 -16.86
C HIS A 93 -5.22 1.78 -16.40
N TYR A 94 -5.23 1.57 -15.09
CA TYR A 94 -5.00 0.26 -14.49
C TYR A 94 -6.15 -0.18 -13.60
N THR A 95 -6.24 -1.50 -13.42
CA THR A 95 -6.98 -2.15 -12.34
C THR A 95 -6.04 -3.04 -11.53
N ARG A 96 -6.26 -3.13 -10.22
CA ARG A 96 -5.54 -4.05 -9.33
C ARG A 96 -6.52 -4.70 -8.36
N ALA A 97 -6.33 -5.98 -8.08
CA ALA A 97 -7.08 -6.73 -7.07
C ALA A 97 -6.11 -7.28 -6.03
N ARG A 98 -6.42 -7.11 -4.75
CA ARG A 98 -5.55 -7.52 -3.64
C ARG A 98 -6.35 -8.01 -2.44
N PHE A 99 -5.82 -9.04 -1.78
CA PHE A 99 -6.24 -9.46 -0.45
C PHE A 99 -5.22 -8.98 0.58
N GLU A 100 -5.70 -8.24 1.57
CA GLU A 100 -4.90 -7.70 2.66
C GLU A 100 -5.24 -8.41 3.96
N TYR A 101 -4.25 -8.70 4.80
CA TYR A 101 -4.54 -9.24 6.12
C TYR A 101 -5.22 -8.19 7.01
N ILE A 102 -6.17 -8.65 7.83
CA ILE A 102 -6.80 -7.82 8.86
C ILE A 102 -5.90 -7.79 10.10
N TRP A 103 -5.89 -6.64 10.79
CA TRP A 103 -5.20 -6.49 12.08
C TRP A 103 -5.55 -7.62 13.05
N PRO A 104 -4.57 -8.23 13.78
CA PRO A 104 -3.19 -7.80 13.99
C PRO A 104 -2.18 -8.30 12.94
N LEU A 105 -2.64 -9.04 11.94
CA LEU A 105 -1.79 -9.54 10.86
C LEU A 105 -1.53 -8.41 9.85
N SER A 106 -0.34 -8.41 9.25
CA SER A 106 0.06 -7.42 8.25
C SER A 106 0.65 -8.11 7.04
N GLY A 107 0.29 -7.65 5.83
CA GLY A 107 0.81 -8.17 4.57
C GLY A 107 -0.29 -8.34 3.53
N TYR A 108 0.07 -8.99 2.44
CA TYR A 108 -0.84 -9.34 1.35
C TYR A 108 -0.76 -10.84 1.07
N LEU A 109 -1.92 -11.47 0.95
CA LEU A 109 -2.03 -12.90 0.66
C LEU A 109 -2.14 -13.16 -0.85
N GLY A 110 -2.69 -12.20 -1.60
CA GLY A 110 -2.78 -12.26 -3.05
C GLY A 110 -2.81 -10.86 -3.64
N ASP A 111 -2.09 -10.66 -4.73
CA ASP A 111 -1.96 -9.38 -5.41
C ASP A 111 -1.74 -9.62 -6.91
N THR A 112 -2.51 -8.94 -7.74
CA THR A 112 -2.42 -9.05 -9.20
C THR A 112 -1.41 -8.08 -9.82
N ASP A 113 -0.77 -7.24 -9.01
CA ASP A 113 -0.12 -6.01 -9.47
C ASP A 113 -1.09 -5.10 -10.26
N ARG A 114 -0.55 -4.05 -10.90
CA ARG A 114 -1.33 -3.18 -11.79
C ARG A 114 -1.48 -3.81 -13.16
N VAL A 115 -2.71 -4.14 -13.53
CA VAL A 115 -3.06 -4.55 -14.89
C VAL A 115 -3.43 -3.30 -15.70
N TRP A 116 -2.52 -2.88 -16.57
CA TRP A 116 -2.68 -1.71 -17.43
C TRP A 116 -3.38 -2.05 -18.75
N GLY A 117 -4.14 -1.09 -19.26
CA GLY A 117 -4.81 -1.20 -20.55
C GLY A 117 -5.53 0.09 -20.93
N SER A 118 -6.33 0.00 -21.98
CA SER A 118 -7.20 1.09 -22.46
C SER A 118 -8.63 0.55 -22.57
N ASP A 119 -9.63 1.42 -22.44
CA ASP A 119 -11.08 1.12 -22.52
C ASP A 119 -11.62 0.21 -21.43
N LYS A 120 -10.99 -0.95 -21.18
CA LYS A 120 -11.33 -1.87 -20.09
C LYS A 120 -10.06 -2.54 -19.56
N THR A 121 -9.92 -2.59 -18.24
CA THR A 121 -8.92 -3.42 -17.57
C THR A 121 -9.59 -4.38 -16.60
N THR A 122 -9.05 -5.59 -16.50
CA THR A 122 -9.55 -6.64 -15.61
C THR A 122 -8.38 -7.24 -14.86
N ALA A 123 -8.46 -7.23 -13.53
CA ALA A 123 -7.47 -7.82 -12.64
C ALA A 123 -8.13 -8.94 -11.84
N GLU A 124 -7.52 -10.12 -11.87
CA GLU A 124 -8.05 -11.33 -11.23
C GLU A 124 -7.00 -11.98 -10.37
N THR A 125 -7.30 -12.20 -9.09
CA THR A 125 -6.42 -13.01 -8.23
C THR A 125 -6.56 -14.49 -8.56
N ASP A 126 -5.59 -15.27 -8.13
CA ASP A 126 -5.81 -16.71 -7.96
C ASP A 126 -6.85 -16.98 -6.88
N TYR A 127 -7.36 -18.21 -6.87
CA TYR A 127 -8.19 -18.71 -5.78
C TYR A 127 -7.30 -19.00 -4.58
N LEU A 128 -7.65 -18.39 -3.46
CA LEU A 128 -6.89 -18.50 -2.22
C LEU A 128 -7.82 -18.63 -1.03
N ILE A 129 -7.37 -19.31 0.03
CA ILE A 129 -8.11 -19.39 1.29
C ILE A 129 -7.94 -18.03 1.98
N ALA A 130 -8.94 -17.17 1.82
CA ALA A 130 -8.91 -15.75 2.21
C ALA A 130 -9.31 -15.52 3.68
N ASP A 131 -9.00 -16.47 4.57
CA ASP A 131 -9.37 -16.38 5.98
C ASP A 131 -8.59 -15.24 6.66
N LEU A 132 -9.31 -14.40 7.42
CA LEU A 132 -8.76 -13.21 8.10
C LEU A 132 -8.15 -12.17 7.14
N THR A 133 -8.67 -12.09 5.92
CA THR A 133 -8.28 -11.05 4.95
C THR A 133 -9.45 -10.14 4.57
N THR A 134 -9.12 -8.96 4.05
CA THR A 134 -10.03 -8.02 3.43
C THR A 134 -9.68 -7.88 1.95
N ALA A 135 -10.70 -7.94 1.10
CA ALA A 135 -10.56 -7.79 -0.34
C ALA A 135 -10.64 -6.32 -0.74
N HIS A 136 -9.70 -5.90 -1.59
CA HIS A 136 -9.61 -4.56 -2.13
C HIS A 136 -9.36 -4.59 -3.64
N THR A 137 -10.09 -3.76 -4.38
CA THR A 137 -9.79 -3.46 -5.78
C THR A 137 -9.46 -1.98 -5.92
N TYR A 138 -8.58 -1.66 -6.85
CA TYR A 138 -8.10 -0.31 -7.08
C TYR A 138 -8.09 0.01 -8.56
N TRP A 139 -8.22 1.29 -8.86
CA TRP A 139 -8.06 1.84 -10.20
C TRP A 139 -7.30 3.16 -10.15
N GLY A 140 -6.73 3.52 -11.29
CA GLY A 140 -6.06 4.80 -11.49
C GLY A 140 -5.53 4.94 -12.91
N ASN A 141 -5.05 6.14 -13.20
CA ASN A 141 -4.42 6.52 -14.45
C ASN A 141 -3.13 7.29 -14.14
N GLU A 142 -2.32 7.53 -15.18
CA GLU A 142 -1.10 8.35 -15.15
C GLU A 142 -1.26 9.54 -16.08
#